data_AF-X1PDQ4-F1
#
_entry.id   AF-X1PDQ4-F1
#
_cell.length_a   1.000
_cell.length_b   1.000
_cell.length_c   1.000
_cell.angle_alpha   90.00
_cell.angle_beta   90.00
_cell.angle_gamma   90.00
#
_symmetry.space_group_name_H-M   'P 1'
#
loop_
_entity.id
_entity.type
_entity.pdbx_description
1 polymer ?
#
loop_
_entity_poly.entity_id
_entity_poly.type
_entity_poly.pdbx_seq_one_letter_code
_entity_poly.pdbx_strand_id
1 'polypeptide(L)'
;TERFTDARQARGWLAENVKGVGYKESSHFLRNVGFSDVAILDRHVLSVLHEHGLIDGLPRSLARGRYLEIERKLEELARKLGLTLGELDLYLWYSKTGEVLK
;
A
#
# COMPACT_ATOMS: atom_id res chain seq x y z
N THR A 1 1.64 -28.03 1.26
CA THR A 1 2.13 -26.66 1.53
C THR A 1 1.50 -25.76 0.50
N GLU A 2 0.70 -24.77 0.94
CA GLU A 2 0.22 -23.74 0.01
C GLU A 2 1.43 -23.01 -0.60
N ARG A 3 1.39 -22.78 -1.91
CA ARG A 3 2.40 -22.00 -2.63
C ARG A 3 1.71 -20.75 -3.15
N PHE A 4 2.22 -19.58 -2.78
CA PHE A 4 1.79 -18.31 -3.32
C PHE A 4 2.57 -18.02 -4.60
N THR A 5 1.88 -17.62 -5.68
CA THR A 5 2.52 -17.28 -6.95
C THR A 5 2.87 -15.80 -7.08
N ASP A 6 2.33 -14.95 -6.20
CA ASP A 6 2.58 -13.50 -6.15
C ASP A 6 2.37 -12.95 -4.73
N ALA A 7 2.84 -11.72 -4.49
CA ALA A 7 2.76 -11.08 -3.17
C ALA A 7 1.33 -10.72 -2.77
N ARG A 8 0.43 -10.51 -3.73
CA ARG A 8 -0.97 -10.14 -3.44
C ARG A 8 -1.74 -11.31 -2.86
N GLN A 9 -1.50 -12.51 -3.36
CA GLN A 9 -2.03 -13.74 -2.79
C GLN A 9 -1.48 -13.97 -1.37
N ALA A 10 -0.17 -13.84 -1.19
CA ALA A 10 0.45 -13.95 0.12
C ALA A 10 -0.12 -12.93 1.11
N ARG A 11 -0.33 -11.68 0.67
CA ARG A 11 -0.94 -10.61 1.48
C ARG A 11 -2.37 -10.96 1.90
N GLY A 12 -3.19 -11.42 0.96
CA GLY A 12 -4.57 -11.79 1.24
C GLY A 12 -4.62 -12.89 2.30
N TRP A 13 -3.78 -13.92 2.13
CA TRP A 13 -3.66 -15.00 3.09
C TRP A 13 -3.21 -14.51 4.47
N LEU A 14 -2.18 -13.66 4.55
CA LEU A 14 -1.69 -13.10 5.82
C LEU A 14 -2.78 -12.34 6.56
N ALA A 15 -3.51 -11.47 5.86
CA ALA A 15 -4.57 -10.64 6.43
C ALA A 15 -5.78 -11.45 6.91
N GLU A 16 -6.03 -12.61 6.30
CA GLU A 16 -7.16 -13.48 6.64
C GLU A 16 -6.82 -14.48 7.76
N ASN A 17 -5.56 -14.93 7.84
CA ASN A 17 -5.17 -16.04 8.71
C ASN A 17 -4.36 -15.61 9.95
N VAL A 18 -3.76 -14.43 9.96
CA VAL A 18 -2.95 -13.95 11.09
C VAL A 18 -3.72 -12.90 11.90
N LYS A 19 -4.14 -13.27 13.11
CA LYS A 19 -4.89 -12.36 14.00
C LYS A 19 -4.08 -11.10 14.30
N GLY A 20 -4.72 -9.94 14.15
CA GLY A 20 -4.09 -8.63 14.39
C GLY A 20 -3.30 -8.08 13.20
N VAL A 21 -3.24 -8.79 12.08
CA VAL A 21 -2.56 -8.34 10.87
C VAL A 21 -3.61 -8.00 9.80
N GLY A 22 -3.67 -6.73 9.41
CA GLY A 22 -4.54 -6.27 8.32
C GLY A 22 -3.82 -6.23 6.98
N TYR A 23 -4.48 -5.66 5.97
CA TYR A 23 -3.88 -5.46 4.64
C TYR A 23 -2.66 -4.55 4.68
N LYS A 24 -2.67 -3.49 5.51
CA LYS A 24 -1.54 -2.57 5.65
C LYS A 24 -0.33 -3.29 6.24
N GLU A 25 -0.51 -4.00 7.35
CA GLU A 25 0.53 -4.74 8.05
C GLU A 25 1.08 -5.88 7.17
N SER A 26 0.21 -6.58 6.44
CA SER A 26 0.60 -7.62 5.49
C SER A 26 1.41 -7.06 4.32
N SER A 27 0.96 -5.96 3.70
CA SER A 27 1.72 -5.26 2.66
C SER A 27 3.08 -4.78 3.18
N HIS A 28 3.11 -4.20 4.38
CA HIS A 28 4.33 -3.69 5.00
C HIS A 28 5.34 -4.81 5.27
N PHE A 29 4.87 -5.95 5.77
CA PHE A 29 5.71 -7.13 5.96
C PHE A 29 6.32 -7.59 4.63
N LEU A 30 5.50 -7.73 3.58
CA LEU A 30 5.95 -8.18 2.26
C LEU A 30 6.96 -7.21 1.62
N ARG A 31 6.73 -5.90 1.75
CA ARG A 31 7.67 -4.86 1.33
C ARG A 31 9.02 -4.99 2.04
N ASN A 32 9.01 -5.24 3.34
CA ASN A 32 10.23 -5.37 4.14
C ASN A 32 11.06 -6.61 3.77
N VAL A 33 10.43 -7.66 3.25
CA VAL A 33 11.11 -8.89 2.81
C VAL A 33 11.37 -8.95 1.30
N GLY A 34 11.16 -7.83 0.58
CA GLY A 34 11.64 -7.64 -0.79
C GLY A 34 10.60 -7.70 -1.91
N PHE A 35 9.31 -7.81 -1.61
CA PHE A 35 8.25 -7.64 -2.62
C PHE A 35 7.99 -6.15 -2.85
N SER A 36 7.58 -5.73 -4.06
CA SER A 36 7.40 -4.30 -4.41
C SER A 36 6.09 -4.00 -5.13
N ASP A 37 5.24 -5.01 -5.31
CA ASP A 37 3.99 -5.02 -6.07
C ASP A 37 2.73 -4.85 -5.20
N VAL A 38 2.90 -4.47 -3.93
CA VAL A 38 1.83 -4.16 -2.98
C VAL A 38 2.03 -2.79 -2.35
N ALA A 39 0.96 -2.01 -2.25
CA ALA A 39 0.97 -0.68 -1.64
C ALA A 39 0.87 -0.77 -0.11
N ILE A 40 1.47 0.17 0.60
CA ILE A 40 1.30 0.36 2.05
C ILE A 40 0.42 1.61 2.26
N LEU A 41 -0.89 1.42 2.46
CA LEU A 41 -1.80 2.53 2.73
C LEU A 41 -1.82 2.90 4.22
N ASP A 42 -0.85 3.71 4.64
CA ASP A 42 -0.80 4.30 5.99
C ASP A 42 -1.44 5.70 6.05
N ARG A 43 -1.38 6.34 7.22
CA ARG A 43 -1.92 7.69 7.43
C ARG A 43 -1.28 8.74 6.52
N HIS A 44 0.03 8.69 6.29
CA HIS A 44 0.75 9.69 5.52
C HIS A 44 0.41 9.55 4.04
N VAL A 45 0.43 8.33 3.51
CA VAL A 45 0.01 8.03 2.13
C VAL A 45 -1.44 8.48 1.92
N LEU A 46 -2.36 8.10 2.81
CA LEU A 46 -3.77 8.53 2.70
C LEU A 46 -3.93 10.06 2.81
N SER A 47 -3.14 10.74 3.64
CA SER A 47 -3.13 12.21 3.73
C SER A 47 -2.73 12.85 2.42
N VAL A 48 -1.65 12.37 1.79
CA VAL A 48 -1.19 12.88 0.49
C VAL A 48 -2.26 12.61 -0.58
N LEU A 49 -2.83 11.41 -0.62
CA LEU A 49 -3.89 11.10 -1.58
C LEU A 49 -5.12 11.99 -1.41
N HIS A 50 -5.50 12.31 -0.18
CA HIS A 50 -6.59 13.23 0.09
C HIS A 50 -6.24 14.68 -0.31
N GLU A 51 -5.04 15.16 0.03
CA GLU A 51 -4.55 16.50 -0.33
C GLU A 51 -4.51 16.73 -1.84
N HIS A 52 -4.22 15.67 -2.61
CA HIS A 52 -4.21 15.72 -4.07
C HIS A 52 -5.53 15.29 -4.72
N GLY A 53 -6.61 15.10 -3.95
CA GLY A 53 -7.95 14.79 -4.47
C GLY A 53 -8.11 13.40 -5.10
N LEU A 54 -7.21 12.46 -4.80
CA LEU A 54 -7.29 11.06 -5.27
C LEU A 54 -8.32 10.23 -4.49
N ILE A 55 -8.64 10.67 -3.25
CA ILE A 55 -9.69 10.13 -2.40
C ILE A 55 -10.49 11.28 -1.75
N ASP A 56 -11.79 11.07 -1.55
CA ASP A 56 -12.70 12.13 -1.07
C ASP A 56 -12.58 12.46 0.42
N GLY A 57 -11.88 11.62 1.19
CA GLY A 57 -11.72 11.79 2.63
C GLY A 57 -10.81 10.74 3.26
N LEU A 58 -10.34 11.02 4.47
CA LEU A 58 -9.53 10.10 5.27
C LEU A 58 -10.41 9.04 5.93
N PRO A 59 -10.31 7.76 5.54
CA PRO A 59 -11.11 6.71 6.14
C PRO A 59 -10.65 6.41 7.58
N ARG A 60 -11.59 6.27 8.52
CA ARG A 60 -11.29 5.81 9.90
C ARG A 60 -10.78 4.36 9.94
N SER A 61 -11.25 3.54 9.00
CA SER A 61 -10.79 2.17 8.78
C SER A 61 -10.86 1.86 7.28
N LEU A 62 -9.96 0.99 6.81
CA LEU A 62 -9.90 0.56 5.41
C LEU A 62 -10.39 -0.87 5.28
N ALA A 63 -11.61 -1.04 4.76
CA ALA A 63 -12.08 -2.33 4.31
C ALA A 63 -11.25 -2.80 3.10
N ARG A 64 -11.11 -4.13 2.93
CA ARG A 64 -10.38 -4.76 1.82
C ARG A 64 -10.70 -4.16 0.46
N GLY A 65 -11.99 -3.99 0.15
CA GLY A 65 -12.43 -3.44 -1.14
C GLY A 65 -11.89 -2.04 -1.42
N ARG A 66 -11.96 -1.14 -0.43
CA ARG A 66 -11.44 0.22 -0.53
C ARG A 66 -9.91 0.24 -0.58
N TYR A 67 -9.25 -0.64 0.16
CA TYR A 67 -7.79 -0.78 0.12
C TYR A 67 -7.32 -1.12 -1.30
N LEU A 68 -7.91 -2.14 -1.91
CA LEU A 68 -7.57 -2.57 -3.28
C LEU A 68 -7.96 -1.54 -4.34
N GLU A 69 -9.04 -0.78 -4.12
CA GLU A 69 -9.39 0.35 -4.99
C GLU A 69 -8.31 1.43 -5.00
N ILE A 70 -7.87 1.86 -3.81
CA ILE A 70 -6.84 2.90 -3.68
C ILE A 70 -5.49 2.39 -4.22
N GLU A 71 -5.13 1.14 -3.93
CA GLU A 71 -3.92 0.50 -4.48
C GLU A 71 -3.91 0.53 -6.01
N ARG A 72 -5.04 0.21 -6.68
CA ARG A 72 -5.11 0.30 -8.15
C ARG A 72 -4.88 1.71 -8.67
N LYS A 73 -5.40 2.74 -7.99
CA LYS A 73 -5.13 4.15 -8.37
C LYS A 73 -3.63 4.47 -8.25
N LEU A 74 -2.97 4.00 -7.19
CA LEU A 74 -1.53 4.14 -7.02
C LEU A 74 -0.74 3.39 -8.10
N GLU A 75 -1.16 2.20 -8.50
CA GLU A 75 -0.51 1.45 -9.59
C GLU A 75 -0.59 2.17 -10.93
N GLU A 76 -1.75 2.76 -11.24
CA GLU A 76 -1.91 3.58 -12.43
C GLU A 76 -1.00 4.81 -12.39
N LEU A 77 -0.87 5.45 -11.24
CA LEU A 77 0.04 6.57 -11.05
C LEU A 77 1.51 6.14 -11.19
N ALA A 78 1.91 5.07 -10.52
CA ALA A 78 3.27 4.53 -10.56
C ALA A 78 3.66 4.19 -12.00
N ARG A 79 2.78 3.50 -12.74
CA ARG A 79 2.96 3.17 -14.16
C ARG A 79 3.11 4.40 -15.04
N LYS A 80 2.32 5.46 -14.82
CA LYS A 80 2.45 6.73 -15.57
C LYS A 80 3.79 7.43 -15.31
N LEU A 81 4.35 7.23 -14.12
CA LEU A 81 5.64 7.81 -13.70
C LEU A 81 6.84 6.89 -13.99
N GLY A 82 6.62 5.68 -14.50
CA GLY A 82 7.68 4.69 -14.71
C GLY A 82 8.27 4.14 -13.40
N LEU A 83 7.50 4.17 -12.31
CA LEU A 83 7.88 3.72 -10.97
C LEU A 83 7.17 2.42 -10.61
N THR A 84 7.77 1.66 -9.70
CA THR A 84 7.09 0.62 -8.93
C THR A 84 6.20 1.26 -7.84
N LEU A 85 5.25 0.49 -7.30
CA LEU A 85 4.48 0.92 -6.13
C LEU A 85 5.40 1.23 -4.95
N GLY A 86 6.47 0.43 -4.79
CA GLY A 86 7.41 0.63 -3.71
C GLY A 86 8.24 1.90 -3.80
N GLU A 87 8.62 2.31 -5.02
CA GLU A 87 9.30 3.60 -5.24
C GLU A 87 8.32 4.76 -5.06
N LEU A 88 7.11 4.66 -5.61
CA LEU A 88 6.08 5.69 -5.44
C LEU A 88 5.79 5.97 -3.96
N ASP A 89 5.72 4.93 -3.14
CA ASP A 89 5.52 5.02 -1.69
C ASP A 89 6.59 5.87 -1.00
N LEU A 90 7.87 5.70 -1.37
CA LEU A 90 8.97 6.52 -0.86
C LEU A 90 8.83 7.99 -1.25
N TYR A 91 8.40 8.27 -2.49
CA TYR A 91 8.15 9.64 -2.96
C TYR A 91 6.97 10.30 -2.23
N LEU A 92 5.87 9.57 -2.01
CA LEU A 92 4.71 10.09 -1.28
C LEU A 92 5.09 10.41 0.17
N TRP A 93 5.89 9.57 0.81
CA TRP A 93 6.43 9.81 2.14
C TRP A 93 7.33 11.03 2.21
N TYR A 94 8.28 11.14 1.29
CA TYR A 94 9.19 12.28 1.19
C TYR A 94 8.42 13.59 0.97
N SER A 95 7.44 13.59 0.07
CA SER A 95 6.60 14.76 -0.19
C SER A 95 5.83 15.24 1.04
N LYS A 96 5.54 14.34 1.98
CA LYS A 96 4.77 14.66 3.19
C LYS A 96 5.62 15.10 4.37
N THR A 97 6.81 14.51 4.52
CA THR A 97 7.61 14.62 5.75
C THR A 97 8.96 15.32 5.54
N GLY A 98 9.45 15.41 4.30
CA GLY A 98 10.81 15.83 4.00
C GLY A 98 11.87 14.77 4.33
N GLU A 99 11.47 13.60 4.82
CA GLU A 99 12.35 12.49 5.20
C GLU A 99 11.97 11.21 4.44
N VAL A 100 12.92 10.29 4.32
CA VAL A 100 12.69 8.94 3.77
C VAL A 100 12.88 7.95 4.92
N LEU A 101 11.78 7.35 5.40
CA LEU A 101 11.80 6.32 6.45
C LEU A 101 11.82 4.90 5.85
N LYS A 102 12.30 3.93 6.64
CA LYS A 102 12.33 2.49 6.34
C LYS A 102 11.71 1.70 7.48
#